data_AF-A0A7S3MG64-F1
#
_entry.id   AF-A0A7S3MG64-F1
#
_cell.length_a   1.000
_cell.length_b   1.000
_cell.length_c   1.000
_cell.angle_alpha   90.00
_cell.angle_beta   90.00
_cell.angle_gamma   90.00
#
_symmetry.space_group_name_H-M   'P 1'
#
loop_
_entity.id
_entity.type
_entity.pdbx_description
1 polymer ?
#
loop_
_entity_poly.entity_id
_entity_poly.type
_entity_poly.pdbx_seq_one_letter_code
_entity_poly.pdbx_strand_id
1 'polypeptide(L)'
;AMAEELGGKKQVDYVNTHGTSTPVGDVQELGAVKRVFTELGYMPWIGSTKSLSGHALGAAGVHEAIYSLLMMNKKFLAESANIENLVDEAEGMKILTKRYEGEVHRVMSNSFGFGGTNACLVFDKYTE
;
A
#
# COMPACT_ATOMS: atom_id res chain seq x y z
N ALA A 1 2.75 -17.93 -1.55
CA ALA A 1 4.04 -17.21 -1.35
C ALA A 1 4.58 -17.46 0.07
N MET A 2 5.85 -17.16 0.37
CA MET A 2 6.45 -17.40 1.71
C MET A 2 5.61 -16.83 2.88
N ALA A 3 4.95 -15.68 2.69
CA ALA A 3 4.02 -15.10 3.66
C ALA A 3 2.79 -15.99 3.94
N GLU A 4 2.24 -16.68 2.92
CA GLU A 4 1.14 -17.63 3.13
C GLU A 4 1.61 -18.93 3.77
N GLU A 5 2.84 -19.36 3.47
CA GLU A 5 3.43 -20.58 4.03
C GLU A 5 3.72 -20.42 5.53
N LEU A 6 4.26 -19.27 5.94
CA LEU A 6 4.59 -18.99 7.34
C LEU A 6 3.41 -18.40 8.13
N GLY A 7 2.61 -17.54 7.50
CA GLY A 7 1.58 -16.73 8.15
C GLY A 7 0.15 -17.15 7.84
N GLY A 8 -0.07 -18.16 7.00
CA GLY A 8 -1.39 -18.59 6.53
C GLY A 8 -2.04 -17.63 5.53
N LYS A 9 -3.19 -18.01 4.99
CA LYS A 9 -4.01 -17.12 4.16
C LYS A 9 -4.74 -16.11 5.04
N LYS A 10 -4.39 -14.83 4.91
CA LYS A 10 -4.99 -13.68 5.60
C LYS A 10 -5.32 -12.59 4.58
N GLN A 11 -6.33 -11.78 4.89
CA GLN A 11 -6.62 -10.57 4.14
C GLN A 11 -5.45 -9.58 4.27
N VAL A 12 -5.23 -8.80 3.22
CA VAL A 12 -4.33 -7.65 3.26
C VAL A 12 -5.10 -6.50 3.91
N ASP A 13 -4.53 -5.89 4.94
CA ASP A 13 -5.16 -4.77 5.65
C ASP A 13 -4.83 -3.44 4.98
N TYR A 14 -3.61 -3.32 4.44
CA TYR A 14 -3.09 -2.09 3.85
C TYR A 14 -2.23 -2.37 2.62
N VAL A 15 -2.41 -1.57 1.57
CA VAL A 15 -1.56 -1.52 0.38
C VAL A 15 -0.82 -0.18 0.38
N ASN A 16 0.49 -0.25 0.56
CA ASN A 16 1.38 0.85 0.21
C ASN A 16 1.64 0.79 -1.30
N THR A 17 0.96 1.65 -2.04
CA THR A 17 1.12 1.80 -3.49
C THR A 17 2.51 2.32 -3.85
N HIS A 18 2.91 2.10 -5.10
CA HIS A 18 4.05 2.80 -5.66
C HIS A 18 3.75 4.30 -5.73
N GLY A 19 2.55 4.69 -6.18
CA GLY A 19 1.93 6.01 -5.97
C GLY A 19 2.90 7.19 -6.06
N THR A 20 3.33 7.52 -7.27
CA THR A 20 4.35 8.53 -7.55
C THR A 20 3.79 9.90 -7.89
N SER A 21 2.48 10.10 -7.75
CA SER A 21 1.78 11.33 -8.17
C SER A 21 1.87 11.54 -9.68
N THR A 22 1.84 10.45 -10.44
CA THR A 22 1.81 10.51 -11.91
C THR A 22 0.40 10.17 -12.39
N PRO A 23 -0.28 11.04 -13.15
CA PRO A 23 -1.68 10.82 -13.52
C PRO A 23 -1.92 9.47 -14.21
N VAL A 24 -1.03 9.06 -15.10
CA VAL A 24 -1.14 7.78 -15.81
C VAL A 24 -0.79 6.60 -14.91
N GLY A 25 0.30 6.68 -14.14
CA GLY A 25 0.77 5.58 -13.30
C GLY A 25 -0.20 5.27 -12.16
N ASP A 26 -0.68 6.31 -11.48
CA ASP A 26 -1.54 6.17 -10.31
C ASP A 26 -2.91 5.58 -10.71
N VAL A 27 -3.51 6.03 -11.82
CA VAL A 27 -4.77 5.46 -12.33
C VAL A 27 -4.63 3.98 -12.69
N GLN A 28 -3.52 3.59 -13.34
CA GLN A 28 -3.27 2.19 -13.68
C GLN A 28 -3.05 1.32 -12.43
N GLU A 29 -2.29 1.82 -11.45
CA GLU A 29 -2.06 1.10 -10.19
C GLU A 29 -3.35 0.94 -9.39
N LEU A 30 -4.14 2.01 -9.22
CA LEU A 30 -5.43 1.96 -8.53
C LEU A 30 -6.40 1.00 -9.22
N GLY A 31 -6.49 1.05 -10.55
CA GLY A 31 -7.33 0.11 -11.32
C GLY A 31 -6.92 -1.34 -11.13
N ALA A 32 -5.62 -1.63 -11.04
CA ALA A 32 -5.12 -2.98 -10.76
C ALA A 32 -5.47 -3.44 -9.34
N VAL A 33 -5.23 -2.59 -8.34
CA VAL A 33 -5.58 -2.86 -6.94
C VAL A 33 -7.08 -3.08 -6.79
N LYS A 34 -7.91 -2.18 -7.35
CA LYS A 34 -9.37 -2.26 -7.27
C LYS A 34 -9.91 -3.56 -7.84
N ARG A 35 -9.44 -3.97 -9.03
CA ARG A 35 -9.83 -5.24 -9.66
C ARG A 35 -9.50 -6.44 -8.78
N VAL A 36 -8.25 -6.56 -8.35
CA VAL A 36 -7.78 -7.71 -7.56
C VAL A 36 -8.58 -7.85 -6.25
N PHE A 37 -8.72 -6.77 -5.49
CA PHE A 37 -9.38 -6.86 -4.18
C PHE A 37 -10.91 -6.97 -4.30
N THR A 38 -11.52 -6.39 -5.33
CA THR A 38 -12.95 -6.59 -5.62
C THR A 38 -13.25 -8.06 -5.94
N GLU A 39 -12.41 -8.71 -6.75
CA GLU A 39 -12.53 -10.16 -7.04
C GLU A 39 -12.38 -11.01 -5.76
N LEU A 40 -11.57 -10.56 -4.79
CA LEU A 40 -11.42 -11.19 -3.49
C LEU A 40 -12.55 -10.83 -2.49
N GLY A 41 -13.48 -9.93 -2.87
CA GLY A 41 -14.65 -9.58 -2.07
C GLY A 41 -14.39 -8.61 -0.91
N TYR A 42 -13.26 -7.89 -0.89
CA TYR A 42 -12.98 -6.88 0.13
C TYR A 42 -12.12 -5.72 -0.42
N MET A 43 -11.85 -4.70 0.40
CA MET A 43 -10.97 -3.59 0.00
C MET A 43 -10.04 -3.22 1.17
N PRO A 44 -8.70 -3.29 1.00
CA PRO A 44 -7.74 -2.85 2.00
C PRO A 44 -7.73 -1.32 2.10
N TRP A 45 -7.09 -0.79 3.15
CA TRP A 45 -6.63 0.59 3.17
C TRP A 45 -5.57 0.82 2.10
N ILE A 46 -5.52 2.01 1.51
CA ILE A 46 -4.61 2.31 0.40
C ILE A 46 -3.96 3.68 0.63
N GLY A 47 -2.65 3.74 0.42
CA GLY A 47 -1.88 4.97 0.57
C GLY A 47 -0.52 4.89 -0.11
N SER A 48 0.25 5.98 -0.03
CA SER A 48 1.64 6.03 -0.52
C SER A 48 2.50 6.80 0.48
N THR A 49 3.56 6.15 0.96
CA THR A 49 4.56 6.81 1.82
C THR A 49 5.28 7.96 1.10
N LYS A 50 5.34 7.94 -0.24
CA LYS A 50 5.98 9.00 -1.04
C LYS A 50 5.29 10.34 -0.90
N SER A 51 4.00 10.35 -0.56
CA SER A 51 3.26 11.59 -0.29
C SER A 51 3.87 12.39 0.88
N LEU A 52 4.49 11.71 1.84
CA LEU A 52 5.11 12.30 3.03
C LEU A 52 6.64 12.42 2.89
N SER A 53 7.31 11.46 2.24
CA SER A 53 8.77 11.39 2.19
C SER A 53 9.39 11.84 0.87
N GLY A 54 8.57 12.08 -0.17
CA GLY A 54 9.05 12.18 -1.55
C GLY A 54 9.53 10.83 -2.12
N HIS A 55 9.95 10.84 -3.39
CA HIS A 55 10.42 9.65 -4.09
C HIS A 55 11.93 9.49 -4.02
N ALA A 56 12.41 8.63 -3.12
CA ALA A 56 13.84 8.40 -2.88
C ALA A 56 14.55 7.50 -3.92
N LEU A 57 14.04 7.42 -5.16
CA LEU A 57 14.55 6.58 -6.24
C LEU A 57 14.89 5.16 -5.79
N GLY A 58 16.16 4.73 -5.89
CA GLY A 58 16.62 3.40 -5.51
C GLY A 58 16.39 3.05 -4.04
N ALA A 59 16.19 4.04 -3.16
CA ALA A 59 15.86 3.83 -1.75
C ALA A 59 14.35 3.79 -1.48
N ALA A 60 13.48 3.94 -2.49
CA ALA A 60 12.04 3.92 -2.30
C ALA A 60 11.56 2.62 -1.62
N GLY A 61 11.99 1.46 -2.11
CA GLY A 61 11.57 0.16 -1.57
C GLY A 61 11.90 -0.03 -0.09
N VAL A 62 13.07 0.43 0.38
CA VAL A 62 13.45 0.31 1.80
C VAL A 62 12.66 1.30 2.68
N HIS A 63 12.35 2.50 2.19
CA HIS A 63 11.47 3.42 2.91
C HIS A 63 10.05 2.84 3.05
N GLU A 64 9.50 2.32 1.95
CA GLU A 64 8.18 1.68 1.92
C GLU A 64 8.09 0.53 2.95
N ALA A 65 9.13 -0.32 3.02
CA ALA A 65 9.22 -1.39 4.00
C ALA A 65 9.32 -0.88 5.45
N ILE A 66 10.24 0.05 5.72
CA ILE A 66 10.45 0.61 7.08
C ILE A 66 9.16 1.24 7.61
N TYR A 67 8.51 2.08 6.81
CA TYR A 67 7.28 2.74 7.23
C TYR A 67 6.13 1.75 7.44
N SER A 68 5.99 0.76 6.55
CA SER A 68 4.99 -0.30 6.70
C SER A 68 5.16 -1.07 8.01
N LEU A 69 6.39 -1.49 8.32
CA LEU A 69 6.69 -2.20 9.57
C LEU A 69 6.47 -1.33 10.81
N LEU A 70 6.82 -0.04 10.76
CA LEU A 70 6.55 0.90 11.85
C LEU A 70 5.04 1.09 12.07
N MET A 71 4.26 1.25 11.00
CA MET A 71 2.80 1.35 11.04
C MET A 71 2.15 0.10 11.64
N MET A 72 2.58 -1.10 11.20
CA MET A 72 2.12 -2.38 11.75
C MET A 72 2.45 -2.54 13.25
N ASN A 73 3.68 -2.20 13.63
CA ASN A 73 4.15 -2.33 15.01
C ASN A 73 3.43 -1.34 15.94
N LYS A 74 3.18 -0.12 15.46
CA LYS A 74 2.59 0.97 16.24
C LYS A 74 1.08 1.10 16.08
N LYS A 75 0.44 0.17 15.34
CA LYS A 75 -1.03 0.05 15.22
C LYS A 75 -1.69 1.30 14.65
N PHE A 76 -1.14 1.82 13.57
CA PHE A 76 -1.73 2.94 12.83
C PHE A 76 -1.39 2.85 11.35
N LEU A 77 -2.14 3.59 10.52
CA LEU A 77 -1.76 3.88 9.14
C LEU A 77 -1.71 5.39 8.93
N ALA A 78 -0.63 5.87 8.32
CA ALA A 78 -0.44 7.29 8.03
C ALA A 78 -1.40 7.74 6.91
N GLU A 79 -1.85 8.99 6.98
CA GLU A 79 -2.56 9.61 5.86
C GLU A 79 -1.61 9.86 4.68
N SER A 80 -2.15 9.82 3.48
CA SER A 80 -1.48 10.29 2.28
C SER A 80 -1.67 11.80 2.16
N ALA A 81 -0.57 12.54 2.23
CA ALA A 81 -0.60 14.00 2.15
C ALA A 81 -0.88 14.50 0.72
N ASN A 82 -1.26 15.78 0.62
CA ASN A 82 -1.47 16.50 -0.64
C ASN A 82 -2.63 15.98 -1.51
N ILE A 83 -3.59 15.26 -0.91
CA ILE A 83 -4.83 14.87 -1.57
C ILE A 83 -5.90 15.93 -1.27
N GLU A 84 -6.21 16.77 -2.25
CA GLU A 84 -7.36 17.69 -2.17
C GLU A 84 -8.62 17.06 -2.76
N ASN A 85 -8.46 16.34 -3.88
CA ASN A 85 -9.54 15.66 -4.59
C ASN A 85 -9.07 14.27 -5.01
N LEU A 86 -9.99 13.31 -5.00
CA LEU A 86 -9.74 11.97 -5.52
C LEU A 86 -10.13 11.89 -7.00
N VAL A 87 -9.43 11.05 -7.74
CA VAL A 87 -9.81 10.67 -9.11
C VAL A 87 -11.03 9.73 -9.06
N ASP A 88 -11.85 9.75 -10.11
CA ASP A 88 -13.08 8.94 -10.18
C ASP A 88 -12.77 7.43 -10.07
N GLU A 89 -11.61 6.98 -10.56
CA GLU A 89 -11.20 5.59 -10.49
C GLU A 89 -11.02 5.10 -9.04
N ALA A 90 -10.75 6.02 -8.10
CA ALA A 90 -10.64 5.73 -6.68
C ALA A 90 -11.99 5.53 -5.98
N GLU A 91 -13.13 5.71 -6.68
CA GLU A 91 -14.46 5.50 -6.11
C GLU A 91 -14.58 4.09 -5.48
N GLY A 92 -15.12 4.01 -4.27
CA GLY A 92 -15.28 2.75 -3.52
C GLY A 92 -13.97 2.17 -2.96
N MET A 93 -12.83 2.84 -3.15
CA MET A 93 -11.55 2.44 -2.55
C MET A 93 -11.36 3.14 -1.20
N LYS A 94 -10.65 2.49 -0.27
CA LYS A 94 -10.36 3.06 1.06
C LYS A 94 -9.05 3.84 1.06
N ILE A 95 -9.03 4.97 0.35
CA ILE A 95 -7.85 5.85 0.31
C ILE A 95 -7.67 6.53 1.67
N LEU A 96 -6.46 6.46 2.23
CA LEU A 96 -6.10 7.07 3.51
C LEU A 96 -5.92 8.59 3.36
N THR A 97 -7.02 9.33 3.27
CA THR A 97 -7.02 10.81 3.35
C THR A 97 -6.96 11.33 4.79
N LYS A 98 -7.07 10.43 5.77
CA LYS A 98 -6.89 10.68 7.20
C LYS A 98 -6.18 9.50 7.84
N ARG A 99 -5.46 9.77 8.92
CA ARG A 99 -4.79 8.75 9.73
C ARG A 99 -5.81 7.74 10.27
N TYR A 100 -5.48 6.46 10.17
CA TYR A 100 -6.25 5.37 10.78
C TYR A 100 -5.50 4.85 12.01
N GLU A 101 -6.24 4.60 13.10
CA GLU A 101 -5.74 3.99 14.33
C GLU A 101 -6.35 2.60 14.48
N GLY A 102 -5.53 1.56 14.65
CA GLY A 102 -5.99 0.19 14.76
C GLY A 102 -4.93 -0.84 14.40
N GLU A 103 -5.21 -2.11 14.70
CA GLU A 103 -4.31 -3.20 14.34
C GLU A 103 -4.14 -3.32 12.82
N VAL A 104 -2.93 -3.65 12.41
CA VAL A 104 -2.56 -3.96 11.03
C VAL A 104 -1.70 -5.22 11.06
N HIS A 105 -2.22 -6.30 10.49
CA HIS A 105 -1.62 -7.62 10.53
C HIS A 105 -0.90 -7.98 9.24
N ARG A 106 -1.38 -7.52 8.09
CA ARG A 106 -0.78 -7.80 6.78
C ARG A 106 -0.72 -6.55 5.90
N VAL A 107 0.48 -6.22 5.44
CA VAL A 107 0.72 -5.10 4.52
C VAL A 107 1.28 -5.62 3.19
N MET A 108 0.79 -5.08 2.09
CA MET A 108 1.38 -5.25 0.77
C MET A 108 2.06 -3.94 0.34
N SER A 109 3.26 -4.02 -0.21
CA SER A 109 3.96 -2.86 -0.78
C SER A 109 4.28 -3.08 -2.24
N ASN A 110 3.87 -2.14 -3.09
CA ASN A 110 4.16 -2.11 -4.52
C ASN A 110 5.32 -1.14 -4.81
N SER A 111 6.28 -1.58 -5.60
CA SER A 111 7.41 -0.75 -6.03
C SER A 111 7.75 -1.03 -7.50
N PHE A 112 7.60 -0.02 -8.35
CA PHE A 112 7.69 -0.17 -9.81
C PHE A 112 8.79 0.74 -10.37
N GLY A 113 9.76 0.15 -11.07
CA GLY A 113 10.84 0.90 -11.71
C GLY A 113 10.44 1.40 -13.10
N PHE A 114 10.96 2.57 -13.51
CA PHE A 114 10.73 3.16 -14.83
C PHE A 114 11.10 2.24 -16.02
N GLY A 115 11.95 1.24 -15.79
CA GLY A 115 12.33 0.22 -16.79
C GLY A 115 11.40 -1.00 -16.87
N GLY A 116 10.26 -0.99 -16.16
CA GLY A 116 9.27 -2.07 -16.18
C GLY A 116 9.53 -3.21 -15.18
N THR A 117 10.61 -3.12 -14.38
CA THR A 117 10.85 -4.07 -13.28
C THR A 117 9.94 -3.73 -12.11
N ASN A 118 9.07 -4.66 -11.75
CA ASN A 118 8.07 -4.49 -10.70
C ASN A 118 8.33 -5.47 -9.56
N ALA A 119 8.14 -5.01 -8.32
CA ALA A 119 8.19 -5.82 -7.13
C ALA A 119 6.97 -5.56 -6.25
N CYS A 120 6.38 -6.62 -5.72
CA CYS A 120 5.35 -6.57 -4.68
C CYS A 120 5.81 -7.41 -3.50
N LEU A 121 5.88 -6.81 -2.32
CA LEU A 121 6.23 -7.50 -1.07
C LEU A 121 5.00 -7.59 -0.17
N VAL A 122 4.90 -8.69 0.58
CA VAL A 122 3.88 -8.86 1.62
C VAL A 122 4.58 -9.08 2.95
N PHE A 123 4.18 -8.29 3.94
CA PHE A 123 4.67 -8.37 5.32
C PHE A 123 3.54 -8.85 6.23
N ASP A 124 3.82 -9.86 7.04
CA ASP A 124 2.96 -10.28 8.13
C ASP A 124 3.54 -9.82 9.46
N LYS A 125 2.64 -9.40 10.36
CA LYS A 125 2.99 -9.17 11.75
C LYS A 125 3.37 -10.52 12.37
N TYR A 126 4.60 -10.58 12.88
CA TYR A 126 5.08 -11.74 13.60
C TYR A 126 4.24 -11.98 14.86
N THR A 127 3.83 -13.23 15.07
CA THR A 127 3.16 -13.73 16.27
C THR A 127 3.97 -14.93 16.74
N GLU A 128 4.36 -14.93 18.02
CA GLU A 128 5.04 -16.07 18.65
C GLU A 128 4.18 -17.34 18.64
#